data_AF-A0A7Y2H7W7-F1
#
_entry.id   AF-A0A7Y2H7W7-F1
#
_cell.length_a   1.000
_cell.length_b   1.000
_cell.length_c   1.000
_cell.angle_alpha   90.00
_cell.angle_beta   90.00
_cell.angle_gamma   90.00
#
_symmetry.space_group_name_H-M   'P 1'
#
loop_
_entity.id
_entity.type
_entity.pdbx_description
1 polymer ?
#
loop_
_entity_poly.entity_id
_entity_poly.type
_entity_poly.pdbx_seq_one_letter_code
_entity_poly.pdbx_strand_id
1 'polypeptide(L)'
;MRKSVFQKHLDQLDEESLREELKTLYGKIDAVRKHYAMELGSQKDRKRHFEKAKKEIQAKYATKSYRRPRRPRIQKIYKIISDVRKTSVFEFEMIDIYLFNAEEGINFMNRYRYYSAPLFNSISKTFVKALELIQSNMMHDEYKARVEKIRDDSIRDRELFNLLKTEIDKVYSE
;
A
#
# COMPACT_ATOMS: atom_id res chain seq x y z
N MET A 1 -27.97 -10.45 -6.59
CA MET A 1 -28.43 -11.63 -5.82
C MET A 1 -28.34 -11.28 -4.34
N ARG A 2 -29.36 -11.60 -3.52
CA ARG A 2 -29.30 -11.36 -2.06
C ARG A 2 -28.52 -12.50 -1.38
N LYS A 3 -27.78 -12.19 -0.30
CA LYS A 3 -27.00 -13.17 0.48
C LYS A 3 -27.83 -14.40 0.89
N SER A 4 -29.11 -14.20 1.21
CA SER A 4 -30.03 -15.28 1.59
C SER A 4 -30.34 -16.28 0.48
N VAL A 5 -30.34 -15.85 -0.79
CA VAL A 5 -30.56 -16.74 -1.94
C VAL A 5 -29.30 -17.55 -2.23
N PHE A 6 -28.13 -16.92 -2.09
CA PHE A 6 -26.84 -17.61 -2.20
C PHE A 6 -26.67 -18.66 -1.10
N GLN A 7 -27.05 -18.34 0.14
CA GLN A 7 -26.97 -19.28 1.24
C GLN A 7 -27.82 -20.53 1.00
N LYS A 8 -29.09 -20.35 0.57
CA LYS A 8 -29.96 -21.47 0.19
C LYS A 8 -29.38 -22.33 -0.92
N HIS A 9 -28.65 -21.73 -1.85
CA HIS A 9 -27.98 -22.47 -2.91
C HIS A 9 -26.80 -23.29 -2.35
N LEU A 10 -25.99 -22.73 -1.45
CA LEU A 10 -24.92 -23.47 -0.77
C LEU A 10 -25.45 -24.64 0.07
N ASP A 11 -26.56 -24.43 0.78
CA ASP A 11 -27.17 -25.45 1.64
C ASP A 11 -27.74 -26.64 0.83
N GLN A 12 -27.93 -26.46 -0.48
CA GLN A 12 -28.40 -27.51 -1.41
C GLN A 12 -27.25 -28.28 -2.08
N LEU A 13 -26.02 -27.82 -1.95
CA LEU A 13 -24.85 -28.49 -2.52
C LEU A 13 -24.29 -29.51 -1.54
N ASP A 14 -23.93 -30.68 -2.06
CA ASP A 14 -23.12 -31.63 -1.32
C ASP A 14 -21.64 -31.23 -1.35
N GLU A 15 -20.83 -31.92 -0.54
CA GLU A 15 -19.43 -31.56 -0.35
C GLU A 15 -18.62 -31.67 -1.67
N GLU A 16 -18.91 -32.66 -2.51
CA GLU A 16 -18.24 -32.82 -3.80
C GLU A 16 -18.59 -31.67 -4.76
N SER A 17 -19.86 -31.32 -4.89
CA SER A 17 -20.29 -30.21 -5.74
C SER A 17 -19.73 -28.87 -5.26
N LEU A 18 -19.66 -28.66 -3.93
CA LEU A 18 -19.00 -27.50 -3.35
C LEU A 18 -17.52 -27.42 -3.71
N ARG A 19 -16.79 -28.54 -3.67
CA ARG A 19 -15.38 -28.62 -4.07
C ARG A 19 -15.19 -28.33 -5.56
N GLU A 20 -16.07 -28.82 -6.43
CA GLU A 20 -16.01 -28.54 -7.87
C GLU A 20 -16.33 -27.08 -8.19
N GLU A 21 -17.31 -26.49 -7.51
CA GLU A 21 -17.65 -25.08 -7.67
C GLU A 21 -16.48 -24.19 -7.25
N LEU A 22 -15.83 -24.48 -6.12
CA LEU A 22 -14.61 -23.77 -5.68
C LEU A 22 -13.45 -23.89 -6.68
N LYS A 23 -13.19 -25.09 -7.21
CA LYS A 23 -12.18 -25.30 -8.26
C LYS A 23 -12.51 -24.48 -9.52
N THR A 24 -13.78 -24.43 -9.90
CA THR A 24 -14.27 -23.67 -11.05
C THR A 24 -14.07 -22.17 -10.84
N LEU A 25 -14.40 -21.64 -9.66
CA LEU A 25 -14.19 -20.24 -9.30
C LEU A 25 -12.70 -19.88 -9.31
N TYR A 26 -11.83 -20.74 -8.75
CA TYR A 26 -10.37 -20.57 -8.80
C TYR A 26 -9.80 -20.58 -10.23
N GLY A 27 -10.35 -21.43 -11.10
CA GLY A 27 -9.98 -21.53 -12.51
C GLY A 27 -10.42 -20.34 -13.36
N LYS A 28 -11.63 -19.81 -13.11
CA LYS A 28 -12.26 -18.78 -13.95
C LYS A 28 -12.03 -17.35 -13.45
N ILE A 29 -11.88 -17.13 -12.15
CA ILE A 29 -11.87 -15.79 -11.54
C ILE A 29 -10.47 -15.46 -10.97
N ASP A 30 -9.78 -14.52 -11.60
CA ASP A 30 -8.44 -14.08 -11.18
C ASP A 30 -8.41 -13.52 -9.74
N ALA A 31 -9.47 -12.84 -9.30
CA ALA A 31 -9.58 -12.34 -7.93
C ALA A 31 -9.60 -13.48 -6.89
N VAL A 32 -10.31 -14.58 -7.16
CA VAL A 32 -10.38 -15.77 -6.28
C VAL A 32 -9.02 -16.46 -6.24
N ARG A 33 -8.36 -16.59 -7.40
CA ARG A 33 -7.00 -17.14 -7.48
C ARG A 33 -6.00 -16.31 -6.66
N LYS A 34 -6.04 -14.99 -6.77
CA LYS A 34 -5.18 -14.08 -6.00
C LYS A 34 -5.46 -14.15 -4.50
N HIS A 35 -6.72 -14.29 -4.10
CA HIS A 35 -7.10 -14.45 -2.70
C HIS A 35 -6.46 -15.71 -2.10
N TYR A 36 -6.68 -16.89 -2.71
CA TYR A 36 -6.08 -18.13 -2.24
C TYR A 36 -4.56 -18.17 -2.37
N ALA A 37 -3.98 -17.54 -3.40
CA ALA A 37 -2.52 -17.42 -3.53
C ALA A 37 -1.90 -16.52 -2.44
N MET A 38 -2.66 -15.66 -1.77
CA MET A 38 -2.18 -14.86 -0.64
C MET A 38 -2.38 -15.59 0.70
N GLU A 39 -3.55 -16.23 0.87
CA GLU A 39 -3.94 -16.97 2.07
C GLU A 39 -3.17 -18.29 2.23
N LEU A 40 -3.07 -19.07 1.15
CA LEU A 40 -2.39 -20.38 1.09
C LEU A 40 -0.98 -20.28 0.51
N GLY A 41 -0.61 -19.12 -0.04
CA GLY A 41 0.71 -18.92 -0.63
C GLY A 41 1.83 -18.92 0.40
N SER A 42 3.00 -19.33 -0.05
CA SER A 42 4.20 -19.22 0.78
C SER A 42 4.49 -17.75 1.09
N GLN A 43 5.15 -17.48 2.22
CA GLN A 43 5.63 -16.12 2.56
C GLN A 43 6.46 -15.49 1.42
N LYS A 44 7.08 -16.32 0.58
CA LYS A 44 7.87 -15.90 -0.59
C LYS A 44 7.02 -15.33 -1.71
N ASP A 45 5.84 -15.88 -1.96
CA ASP A 45 4.94 -15.42 -3.03
C ASP A 45 4.28 -14.09 -2.68
N ARG A 46 3.86 -13.92 -1.41
CA ARG A 46 3.42 -12.63 -0.88
C ARG A 46 4.51 -11.57 -1.02
N LYS A 47 5.72 -11.84 -0.51
CA LYS A 47 6.86 -10.93 -0.64
C LYS A 47 7.10 -10.51 -2.10
N ARG A 48 7.05 -11.46 -3.05
CA ARG A 48 7.21 -11.15 -4.48
C ARG A 48 6.12 -10.21 -5.01
N HIS A 49 4.88 -10.36 -4.57
CA HIS A 49 3.77 -9.49 -4.95
C HIS A 49 4.00 -8.04 -4.48
N PHE A 50 4.36 -7.85 -3.21
CA PHE A 50 4.63 -6.51 -2.66
C PHE A 50 5.88 -5.87 -3.26
N GLU A 51 6.95 -6.64 -3.48
CA GLU A 51 8.15 -6.15 -4.15
C GLU A 51 7.86 -5.71 -5.60
N LYS A 52 6.98 -6.42 -6.30
CA LYS A 52 6.50 -6.00 -7.62
C LYS A 52 5.76 -4.66 -7.52
N ALA A 53 4.86 -4.50 -6.56
CA ALA A 53 4.14 -3.25 -6.35
C ALA A 53 5.08 -2.07 -6.04
N LYS A 54 6.08 -2.25 -5.18
CA LYS A 54 7.11 -1.25 -4.90
C LYS A 54 7.85 -0.83 -6.17
N LYS A 55 8.29 -1.79 -6.99
CA LYS A 55 8.93 -1.50 -8.29
C LYS A 55 8.01 -0.72 -9.23
N GLU A 56 6.73 -1.06 -9.26
CA GLU A 56 5.76 -0.33 -10.09
C GLU A 56 5.51 1.11 -9.61
N ILE A 57 5.50 1.34 -8.29
CA ILE A 57 5.42 2.66 -7.66
C ILE A 57 6.68 3.47 -7.99
N GLN A 58 7.87 2.91 -7.73
CA GLN A 58 9.16 3.55 -8.03
C GLN A 58 9.26 3.95 -9.51
N ALA A 59 8.81 3.09 -10.42
CA ALA A 59 8.76 3.39 -11.85
C ALA A 59 7.85 4.58 -12.22
N LYS A 60 6.88 4.97 -11.36
CA LYS A 60 6.06 6.18 -11.57
C LYS A 60 6.76 7.47 -11.14
N TYR A 61 7.79 7.37 -10.30
CA TYR A 61 8.68 8.48 -9.92
C TYR A 61 9.92 8.58 -10.82
N ALA A 62 10.23 7.53 -11.60
CA ALA A 62 11.38 7.53 -12.50
C ALA A 62 11.30 8.65 -13.57
N THR A 63 12.42 9.34 -13.77
CA THR A 63 12.59 10.36 -14.81
C THR A 63 13.76 10.00 -15.71
N LYS A 64 13.66 10.35 -17.01
CA LYS A 64 14.74 10.13 -17.98
C LYS A 64 15.84 11.20 -17.92
N SER A 65 15.53 12.38 -17.39
CA SER A 65 16.43 13.52 -17.38
C SER A 65 16.36 14.25 -16.06
N TYR A 66 17.52 14.50 -15.47
CA TYR A 66 17.65 15.29 -14.26
C TYR A 66 17.25 16.76 -14.46
N ARG A 67 17.61 17.34 -15.61
CA ARG A 67 17.32 18.76 -15.92
C ARG A 67 15.85 19.02 -16.27
N ARG A 68 15.13 17.98 -16.69
CA ARG A 68 13.70 18.04 -17.07
C ARG A 68 12.96 16.86 -16.43
N PRO A 69 12.78 16.88 -15.10
CA PRO A 69 12.12 15.80 -14.40
C PRO A 69 10.67 15.66 -14.86
N ARG A 70 10.27 14.42 -15.12
CA ARG A 70 8.87 14.13 -15.48
C ARG A 70 8.03 14.18 -14.21
N ARG A 71 6.89 14.88 -14.26
CA ARG A 71 5.92 14.89 -13.15
C ARG A 71 5.48 13.46 -12.79
N PRO A 72 5.53 13.08 -11.49
CA PRO A 72 5.06 11.77 -11.05
C PRO A 72 3.59 11.55 -11.40
N ARG A 73 3.24 10.31 -11.78
CA ARG A 73 1.87 9.94 -12.15
C ARG A 73 1.08 9.48 -10.92
N ILE A 74 0.74 10.41 -10.03
CA ILE A 74 0.08 10.15 -8.72
C ILE A 74 -1.18 9.28 -8.85
N GLN A 75 -2.04 9.54 -9.84
CA GLN A 75 -3.24 8.73 -10.06
C GLN A 75 -2.94 7.24 -10.32
N LYS A 76 -1.85 6.95 -11.04
CA LYS A 76 -1.44 5.56 -11.32
C LYS A 76 -0.85 4.89 -10.09
N ILE A 77 -0.16 5.65 -9.24
CA ILE A 77 0.35 5.18 -7.96
C ILE A 77 -0.83 4.77 -7.06
N TYR A 78 -1.85 5.62 -6.92
CA TYR A 78 -3.03 5.27 -6.14
C TYR A 78 -3.80 4.08 -6.69
N LYS A 79 -3.81 3.88 -8.01
CA LYS A 79 -4.36 2.65 -8.59
C LYS A 79 -3.60 1.41 -8.11
N ILE A 80 -2.26 1.43 -8.17
CA ILE A 80 -1.42 0.32 -7.69
C ILE A 80 -1.68 0.06 -6.19
N ILE A 81 -1.64 1.10 -5.36
CA ILE A 81 -1.88 0.99 -3.92
C ILE A 81 -3.27 0.42 -3.62
N SER A 82 -4.30 0.86 -4.36
CA SER A 82 -5.67 0.36 -4.22
C SER A 82 -5.78 -1.11 -4.61
N ASP A 83 -5.13 -1.51 -5.71
CA ASP A 83 -5.13 -2.89 -6.17
C ASP A 83 -4.39 -3.81 -5.20
N VAL A 84 -3.28 -3.36 -4.61
CA VAL A 84 -2.55 -4.09 -3.55
C VAL A 84 -3.39 -4.18 -2.28
N ARG A 85 -4.07 -3.11 -1.86
CA ARG A 85 -4.93 -3.14 -0.67
C ARG A 85 -6.05 -4.18 -0.79
N LYS A 86 -6.61 -4.39 -1.98
CA LYS A 86 -7.66 -5.40 -2.22
C LYS A 86 -7.16 -6.83 -2.05
N THR A 87 -5.86 -7.05 -2.28
CA THR A 87 -5.26 -8.38 -2.17
C THR A 87 -4.51 -8.60 -0.87
N SER A 88 -4.14 -7.54 -0.15
CA SER A 88 -3.42 -7.60 1.12
C SER A 88 -4.23 -8.33 2.19
N VAL A 89 -3.60 -9.32 2.82
CA VAL A 89 -4.17 -10.06 3.96
C VAL A 89 -3.72 -9.44 5.26
N PHE A 90 -2.47 -8.96 5.32
CA PHE A 90 -1.89 -8.38 6.52
C PHE A 90 -1.74 -6.86 6.41
N GLU A 91 -1.96 -6.17 7.53
CA GLU A 91 -1.91 -4.71 7.57
C GLU A 91 -0.46 -4.18 7.53
N PHE A 92 0.52 -4.91 8.07
CA PHE A 92 1.94 -4.54 8.03
C PHE A 92 2.50 -4.41 6.60
N GLU A 93 2.00 -5.23 5.67
CA GLU A 93 2.39 -5.16 4.26
C GLU A 93 1.88 -3.86 3.62
N MET A 94 0.71 -3.38 4.04
CA MET A 94 0.19 -2.08 3.61
C MET A 94 0.92 -0.91 4.25
N ILE A 95 1.28 -1.00 5.53
CA ILE A 95 2.13 0.00 6.21
C ILE A 95 3.41 0.21 5.39
N ASP A 96 4.09 -0.87 5.02
CA ASP A 96 5.31 -0.82 4.23
C ASP A 96 5.12 -0.16 2.85
N ILE A 97 4.04 -0.49 2.13
CA ILE A 97 3.72 0.13 0.84
C ILE A 97 3.44 1.63 0.98
N TYR A 98 2.73 2.04 2.04
CA TYR A 98 2.42 3.45 2.28
C TYR A 98 3.66 4.26 2.62
N LEU A 99 4.51 3.77 3.53
CA LEU A 99 5.78 4.40 3.87
C LEU A 99 6.71 4.46 2.66
N PHE A 100 6.79 3.38 1.88
CA PHE A 100 7.59 3.35 0.65
C PHE A 100 7.16 4.41 -0.36
N ASN A 101 5.85 4.65 -0.51
CA ASN A 101 5.37 5.71 -1.38
C ASN A 101 5.76 7.11 -0.89
N ALA A 102 5.69 7.35 0.43
CA ALA A 102 6.11 8.61 1.02
C ALA A 102 7.62 8.85 0.81
N GLU A 103 8.44 7.83 1.04
CA GLU A 103 9.90 7.84 0.79
C GLU A 103 10.22 8.20 -0.66
N GLU A 104 9.61 7.51 -1.64
CA GLU A 104 9.84 7.78 -3.06
C GLU A 104 9.41 9.21 -3.45
N GLY A 105 8.32 9.71 -2.86
CA GLY A 105 7.87 11.08 -3.04
C GLY A 105 8.87 12.11 -2.52
N ILE A 106 9.36 11.94 -1.29
CA ILE A 106 10.35 12.83 -0.67
C ILE A 106 11.68 12.75 -1.42
N ASN A 107 12.13 11.54 -1.79
CA ASN A 107 13.32 11.34 -2.62
C ASN A 107 13.21 12.08 -3.95
N PHE A 108 12.04 12.04 -4.59
CA PHE A 108 11.79 12.79 -5.82
C PHE A 108 11.88 14.31 -5.60
N MET A 109 11.22 14.83 -4.54
CA MET A 109 11.27 16.25 -4.18
C MET A 109 12.70 16.71 -3.94
N ASN A 110 13.44 15.97 -3.12
CA ASN A 110 14.81 16.29 -2.74
C ASN A 110 15.79 16.22 -3.91
N ARG A 111 15.65 15.20 -4.76
CA ARG A 111 16.55 14.97 -5.90
C ARG A 111 16.35 16.02 -6.99
N TYR A 112 15.11 16.35 -7.33
CA TYR A 112 14.82 17.22 -8.48
C TYR A 112 14.44 18.64 -8.08
N ARG A 113 14.47 18.98 -6.78
CA ARG A 113 13.97 20.25 -6.22
C ARG A 113 12.58 20.58 -6.75
N TYR A 114 11.74 19.55 -6.82
CA TYR A 114 10.42 19.63 -7.42
C TYR A 114 9.36 19.67 -6.33
N TYR A 115 8.46 20.65 -6.42
CA TYR A 115 7.29 20.73 -5.56
C TYR A 115 6.03 20.79 -6.41
N SER A 116 4.98 20.11 -5.96
CA SER A 116 3.62 20.32 -6.44
C SER A 116 2.62 19.85 -5.39
N ALA A 117 1.48 20.54 -5.28
CA ALA A 117 0.41 20.16 -4.35
C ALA A 117 -0.04 18.69 -4.51
N PRO A 118 -0.19 18.11 -5.73
CA PRO A 118 -0.53 16.70 -5.87
C PRO A 118 0.51 15.74 -5.27
N LEU A 119 1.80 16.09 -5.35
CA LEU A 119 2.88 15.29 -4.78
C LEU A 119 2.90 15.40 -3.25
N PHE A 120 2.82 16.63 -2.74
CA PHE A 120 2.72 16.91 -1.30
C PHE A 120 1.53 16.17 -0.67
N ASN A 121 0.35 16.30 -1.28
CA ASN A 121 -0.87 15.60 -0.84
C ASN A 121 -0.74 14.09 -0.93
N SER A 122 0.05 13.58 -1.88
CA SER A 122 0.30 12.14 -1.98
C SER A 122 1.15 11.63 -0.84
N ILE A 123 2.22 12.35 -0.49
CA ILE A 123 3.16 11.95 0.57
C ILE A 123 2.45 11.98 1.91
N SER A 124 1.87 13.13 2.27
CA SER A 124 1.15 13.33 3.53
C SER A 124 0.03 12.30 3.70
N LYS A 125 -0.83 12.12 2.69
CA LYS A 125 -1.94 11.17 2.76
C LYS A 125 -1.49 9.73 2.94
N THR A 126 -0.44 9.27 2.23
CA THR A 126 0.04 7.90 2.42
C THR A 126 0.75 7.73 3.76
N PHE A 127 1.48 8.74 4.21
CA PHE A 127 2.15 8.70 5.51
C PHE A 127 1.16 8.63 6.68
N VAL A 128 0.13 9.48 6.70
CA VAL A 128 -0.91 9.45 7.73
C VAL A 128 -1.61 8.08 7.75
N LYS A 129 -1.94 7.52 6.58
CA LYS A 129 -2.51 6.17 6.50
C LYS A 129 -1.60 5.07 7.04
N ALA A 130 -0.28 5.22 6.90
CA ALA A 130 0.66 4.29 7.48
C ALA A 130 0.64 4.39 9.01
N LEU A 131 0.63 5.62 9.54
CA LEU A 131 0.57 5.88 10.98
C LEU A 131 -0.72 5.35 11.62
N GLU A 132 -1.87 5.59 10.99
CA GLU A 132 -3.17 5.03 11.43
C GLU A 132 -3.11 3.49 11.55
N LEU A 133 -2.50 2.82 10.57
CA LEU A 133 -2.32 1.37 10.59
C LEU A 133 -1.27 0.91 11.62
N ILE A 134 -0.19 1.66 11.81
CA ILE A 134 0.81 1.35 12.84
C ILE A 134 0.15 1.37 14.22
N GLN A 135 -0.65 2.41 14.47
CA GLN A 135 -1.38 2.56 15.73
C GLN A 135 -2.40 1.43 15.93
N SER A 136 -3.22 1.13 14.91
CA SER A 136 -4.24 0.08 15.02
C SER A 136 -3.68 -1.33 15.23
N ASN A 137 -2.45 -1.58 14.76
CA ASN A 137 -1.78 -2.88 14.90
C ASN A 137 -0.75 -2.93 16.04
N MET A 138 -0.61 -1.87 16.85
CA MET A 138 0.38 -1.79 17.93
C MET A 138 1.84 -2.02 17.46
N MET A 139 2.17 -1.62 16.22
CA MET A 139 3.50 -1.85 15.61
C MET A 139 4.46 -0.66 15.76
N HIS A 140 4.29 0.12 16.83
CA HIS A 140 5.02 1.36 17.07
C HIS A 140 6.55 1.16 17.01
N ASP A 141 7.06 0.22 17.81
CA ASP A 141 8.52 -0.02 17.92
C ASP A 141 9.15 -0.47 16.61
N GLU A 142 8.42 -1.25 15.80
CA GLU A 142 8.91 -1.78 14.52
C GLU A 142 9.11 -0.68 13.47
N TYR A 143 8.25 0.35 13.48
CA TYR A 143 8.22 1.37 12.44
C TYR A 143 8.73 2.75 12.89
N LYS A 144 8.94 2.98 14.19
CA LYS A 144 9.39 4.27 14.75
C LYS A 144 10.61 4.84 14.02
N ALA A 145 11.68 4.05 13.91
CA ALA A 145 12.92 4.50 13.28
C ALA A 145 12.73 4.89 11.81
N ARG A 146 11.88 4.17 11.07
CA ARG A 146 11.61 4.46 9.66
C ARG A 146 10.76 5.72 9.50
N VAL A 147 9.75 5.87 10.33
CA VAL A 147 8.85 7.01 10.36
C VAL A 147 9.61 8.31 10.70
N GLU A 148 10.47 8.26 11.72
CA GLU A 148 11.35 9.38 12.09
C GLU A 148 12.32 9.74 10.96
N LYS A 149 12.91 8.73 10.32
CA LYS A 149 13.78 8.95 9.15
C LYS A 149 13.05 9.64 8.00
N ILE A 150 11.80 9.23 7.69
CA ILE A 150 10.99 9.87 6.65
C ILE A 150 10.72 11.35 6.97
N ARG A 151 10.43 11.66 8.24
CA ARG A 151 10.33 13.05 8.70
C ARG A 151 11.64 13.79 8.46
N ASP A 152 12.76 13.24 8.88
CA ASP A 152 14.06 13.91 8.78
C ASP A 152 14.48 14.13 7.31
N ASP A 153 14.20 13.18 6.42
CA ASP A 153 14.43 13.31 4.99
C ASP A 153 13.56 14.41 4.35
N SER A 154 12.43 14.77 4.96
CA SER A 154 11.53 15.85 4.49
C SER A 154 11.97 17.26 4.90
N ILE A 155 13.06 17.43 5.66
CA ILE A 155 13.50 18.72 6.26
C ILE A 155 13.66 19.89 5.26
N ARG A 156 13.87 19.59 3.97
CA ARG A 156 13.97 20.61 2.92
C ARG A 156 12.65 21.28 2.60
N ASP A 157 11.53 20.64 2.91
CA ASP A 157 10.19 21.19 2.83
C ASP A 157 9.65 21.36 4.26
N ARG A 158 9.70 22.61 4.77
CA ARG A 158 9.31 22.92 6.16
C ARG A 158 7.85 22.59 6.44
N GLU A 159 6.97 22.78 5.46
CA GLU A 159 5.55 22.52 5.62
C GLU A 159 5.32 21.01 5.77
N LEU A 160 5.95 20.21 4.90
CA LEU A 160 5.87 18.77 4.97
C LEU A 160 6.49 18.26 6.27
N PHE A 161 7.69 18.72 6.62
CA PHE A 161 8.38 18.33 7.85
C PHE A 161 7.52 18.55 9.10
N ASN A 162 6.93 19.74 9.24
CA ASN A 162 6.09 20.06 10.38
C ASN A 162 4.82 19.21 10.43
N LEU A 163 4.20 18.95 9.27
CA LEU A 163 3.05 18.06 9.17
C LEU A 163 3.43 16.65 9.62
N LEU A 164 4.49 16.06 9.05
CA LEU A 164 4.93 14.71 9.41
C LEU A 164 5.28 14.64 10.90
N LYS A 165 6.01 15.63 11.43
CA LYS A 165 6.32 15.69 12.86
C LYS A 165 5.06 15.69 13.72
N THR A 166 4.08 16.54 13.40
CA THR A 166 2.83 16.63 14.15
C THR A 166 2.07 15.31 14.16
N GLU A 167 2.03 14.60 13.02
CA GLU A 167 1.35 13.30 12.92
C GLU A 167 2.11 12.20 13.66
N ILE A 168 3.44 12.23 13.66
CA ILE A 168 4.26 11.31 14.47
C ILE A 168 3.99 11.54 15.95
N ASP A 169 4.05 12.80 16.39
CA ASP A 169 3.87 13.14 17.80
C ASP A 169 2.50 12.66 18.30
N LYS A 170 1.43 12.71 17.50
CA LYS A 170 0.12 12.15 17.87
C LYS A 170 0.12 10.64 18.14
N VAL A 171 0.98 9.88 17.47
CA VAL A 171 0.99 8.42 17.53
C VAL A 171 2.01 7.89 18.56
N TYR A 172 3.08 8.64 18.83
CA TYR A 172 4.20 8.18 19.66
C TYR A 172 4.38 8.97 20.97
N SER A 173 3.49 9.90 21.32
CA SER A 173 3.56 10.71 22.55
C SER A 173 2.72 10.18 23.73
N GLU A 174 2.44 8.87 23.76
CA GLU A 174 1.93 8.16 24.95
C GLU A 174 3.04 7.26 25.52
#